data_AF-A0A352NLK7-F1
#
_entry.id   AF-A0A352NLK7-F1
#
_cell.length_a   1.000
_cell.length_b   1.000
_cell.length_c   1.000
_cell.angle_alpha   90.00
_cell.angle_beta   90.00
_cell.angle_gamma   90.00
#
_symmetry.space_group_name_H-M   'P 1'
#
loop_
_entity.id
_entity.type
_entity.pdbx_description
1 polymer ?
#
loop_
_entity_poly.entity_id
_entity_poly.type
_entity_poly.pdbx_seq_one_letter_code
_entity_poly.pdbx_strand_id
1 'polypeptide(L)'
;VSNSSNTRSSGKVAGIIGRVDTGSSATITACSNTVPITGYQYVGGIIGGQFGSVDVSYCYNTGNLTGISFGKVYLGGISGKLHDGTISYCYNTGDLYDQHWSAGHVRAIGGIAGCEENHTVGTAISNCYTTGSISIYTGNMIYGTNWIYMLGNISGGNSSTAANTMAYENCYYLENRIAQA
;
A
#
# COMPACT_ATOMS: atom_id res chain seq x y z
N VAL A 1 16.02 -10.41 3.48
CA VAL A 1 15.88 -10.01 4.90
C VAL A 1 14.43 -10.23 5.33
N SER A 2 14.18 -10.73 6.54
CA SER A 2 12.83 -11.00 7.06
C SER A 2 12.62 -10.37 8.44
N ASN A 3 11.50 -9.66 8.64
CA ASN A 3 11.13 -9.09 9.95
C ASN A 3 10.20 -10.04 10.71
N SER A 4 10.49 -10.23 12.00
CA SER A 4 9.77 -11.13 12.94
C SER A 4 9.24 -10.41 14.19
N SER A 5 9.17 -9.06 14.19
CA SER A 5 8.70 -8.27 15.34
C SER A 5 7.60 -7.28 14.94
N ASN A 6 6.58 -7.12 15.79
CA ASN A 6 5.45 -6.21 15.54
C ASN A 6 5.93 -4.73 15.54
N THR A 7 5.66 -4.01 14.45
CA THR A 7 6.09 -2.61 14.30
C THR A 7 4.91 -1.63 14.43
N ARG A 8 5.04 -0.65 15.33
CA ARG A 8 4.12 0.49 15.48
C ARG A 8 4.89 1.79 15.32
N SER A 9 4.48 2.68 14.40
CA SER A 9 5.18 3.95 14.15
C SER A 9 4.22 5.05 13.74
N SER A 10 4.44 6.28 14.25
CA SER A 10 3.65 7.50 13.99
C SER A 10 3.84 8.12 12.61
N GLY A 11 4.55 7.44 11.70
CA GLY A 11 4.75 7.88 10.33
C GLY A 11 4.91 6.71 9.37
N LYS A 12 5.79 6.88 8.37
CA LYS A 12 6.01 5.89 7.32
C LYS A 12 6.61 4.62 7.90
N VAL A 13 5.90 3.50 7.81
CA VAL A 13 6.29 2.24 8.44
C VAL A 13 6.21 1.08 7.47
N ALA A 14 7.16 0.18 7.59
CA ALA A 14 7.12 -1.12 6.94
C ALA A 14 8.00 -2.13 7.66
N GLY A 15 7.89 -3.39 7.23
CA GLY A 15 8.68 -4.49 7.78
C GLY A 15 10.16 -4.37 7.44
N ILE A 16 10.51 -3.77 6.29
CA ILE A 16 11.89 -3.68 5.81
C ILE A 16 12.39 -2.23 5.77
N ILE A 17 11.78 -1.35 4.96
CA ILE A 17 12.20 0.05 4.84
C ILE A 17 11.04 1.00 5.11
N GLY A 18 11.10 1.77 6.19
CA GLY A 18 10.07 2.76 6.50
C GLY A 18 9.97 3.87 5.44
N ARG A 19 11.11 4.40 4.95
CA ARG A 19 11.14 5.50 3.99
C ARG A 19 12.37 5.43 3.08
N VAL A 20 12.19 5.77 1.80
CA VAL A 20 13.27 6.17 0.89
C VAL A 20 13.07 7.61 0.45
N ASP A 21 14.09 8.43 0.64
CA ASP A 21 14.04 9.88 0.40
C ASP A 21 14.24 10.28 -1.06
N THR A 22 13.74 11.46 -1.41
CA THR A 22 13.93 12.06 -2.73
C THR A 22 15.41 12.21 -3.05
N GLY A 23 15.80 11.86 -4.28
CA GLY A 23 17.20 11.84 -4.71
C GLY A 23 17.99 10.61 -4.24
N SER A 24 17.39 9.73 -3.44
CA SER A 24 17.96 8.42 -3.12
C SER A 24 17.38 7.33 -4.01
N SER A 25 18.15 6.26 -4.21
CA SER A 25 17.67 5.04 -4.83
C SER A 25 17.93 3.82 -3.96
N ALA A 26 17.09 2.80 -4.11
CA ALA A 26 17.30 1.52 -3.45
C ALA A 26 16.83 0.37 -4.36
N THR A 27 17.36 -0.82 -4.10
CA THR A 27 16.85 -2.06 -4.68
C THR A 27 16.53 -2.99 -3.54
N ILE A 28 15.31 -3.52 -3.51
CA ILE A 28 14.87 -4.49 -2.52
C ILE A 28 14.54 -5.77 -3.26
N THR A 29 15.26 -6.84 -2.93
CA THR A 29 15.04 -8.14 -3.56
C THR A 29 15.02 -9.25 -2.52
N ALA A 30 14.19 -10.28 -2.74
CA ALA A 30 14.09 -11.46 -1.89
C ALA A 30 13.91 -11.12 -0.39
N CYS A 31 12.99 -10.18 -0.11
CA CYS A 31 12.66 -9.75 1.24
C CYS A 31 11.21 -10.06 1.59
N SER A 32 10.94 -10.27 2.87
CA SER A 32 9.61 -10.67 3.31
C SER A 32 9.20 -10.04 4.62
N ASN A 33 7.91 -9.72 4.72
CA ASN A 33 7.26 -9.40 5.97
C ASN A 33 6.21 -10.45 6.29
N THR A 34 6.29 -11.02 7.49
CA THR A 34 5.33 -12.03 7.98
C THR A 34 4.62 -11.60 9.25
N VAL A 35 5.01 -10.44 9.79
CA VAL A 35 4.48 -9.93 11.05
C VAL A 35 3.49 -8.82 10.83
N PRO A 36 2.49 -8.68 11.71
CA PRO A 36 1.56 -7.58 11.65
C PRO A 36 2.26 -6.23 11.78
N ILE A 37 1.76 -5.23 11.05
CA ILE A 37 2.26 -3.87 11.08
C ILE A 37 1.07 -2.93 11.32
N THR A 38 1.24 -2.00 12.25
CA THR A 38 0.26 -0.93 12.46
C THR A 38 0.95 0.42 12.30
N GLY A 39 0.53 1.21 11.33
CA GLY A 39 1.25 2.43 10.95
C GLY A 39 0.36 3.62 10.70
N TYR A 40 0.96 4.81 10.79
CA TYR A 40 0.27 6.06 10.48
C TYR A 40 0.66 6.60 9.10
N GLN A 41 -0.35 7.05 8.33
CA GLN A 41 -0.22 7.69 7.01
C GLN A 41 0.32 6.85 5.85
N TYR A 42 1.47 6.20 5.97
CA TYR A 42 2.10 5.42 4.90
C TYR A 42 2.51 4.06 5.45
N VAL A 43 1.83 3.01 5.00
CA VAL A 43 2.01 1.66 5.53
C VAL A 43 2.20 0.70 4.37
N GLY A 44 3.30 -0.04 4.40
CA GLY A 44 3.47 -1.18 3.52
C GLY A 44 4.16 -2.35 4.20
N GLY A 45 4.01 -3.55 3.63
CA GLY A 45 4.67 -4.73 4.17
C GLY A 45 6.19 -4.65 4.03
N ILE A 46 6.67 -4.14 2.88
CA ILE A 46 8.09 -4.04 2.55
C ILE A 46 8.58 -2.60 2.62
N ILE A 47 7.87 -1.66 1.98
CA ILE A 47 8.20 -0.24 1.97
C ILE A 47 7.04 0.59 2.51
N GLY A 48 7.32 1.51 3.44
CA GLY A 48 6.30 2.40 3.98
C GLY A 48 5.98 3.52 3.01
N GLY A 49 6.93 4.43 2.82
CA GLY A 49 6.78 5.55 1.89
C GLY A 49 8.01 5.76 1.01
N GLN A 50 7.82 5.65 -0.29
CA GLN A 50 8.86 5.83 -1.27
C GLN A 50 8.73 7.20 -1.95
N PHE A 51 9.78 8.01 -1.84
CA PHE A 51 9.85 9.36 -2.45
C PHE A 51 11.07 9.51 -3.38
N GLY A 52 11.96 8.53 -3.38
CA GLY A 52 13.00 8.31 -4.38
C GLY A 52 12.68 7.09 -5.27
N SER A 53 13.64 6.70 -6.11
CA SER A 53 13.49 5.59 -7.05
C SER A 53 13.79 4.25 -6.38
N VAL A 54 12.83 3.34 -6.32
CA VAL A 54 13.07 2.02 -5.73
C VAL A 54 12.46 0.93 -6.58
N ASP A 55 13.28 -0.09 -6.84
CA ASP A 55 12.84 -1.32 -7.47
C ASP A 55 12.68 -2.42 -6.43
N VAL A 56 11.49 -2.99 -6.36
CA VAL A 56 11.13 -4.09 -5.48
C VAL A 56 10.88 -5.34 -6.33
N SER A 57 11.59 -6.41 -6.04
CA SER A 57 11.45 -7.67 -6.77
C SER A 57 11.44 -8.89 -5.85
N TYR A 58 10.68 -9.93 -6.19
CA TYR A 58 10.68 -11.20 -5.45
C TYR A 58 10.42 -11.03 -3.94
N CYS A 59 9.58 -10.05 -3.58
CA CYS A 59 9.27 -9.74 -2.19
C CYS A 59 7.84 -10.11 -1.85
N TYR A 60 7.56 -10.38 -0.58
CA TYR A 60 6.20 -10.70 -0.17
C TYR A 60 5.80 -10.23 1.21
N ASN A 61 4.51 -10.01 1.36
CA ASN A 61 3.87 -9.73 2.64
C ASN A 61 2.81 -10.78 2.96
N THR A 62 2.89 -11.35 4.15
CA THR A 62 1.86 -12.24 4.73
C THR A 62 1.36 -11.71 6.08
N GLY A 63 2.02 -10.70 6.64
CA GLY A 63 1.59 -10.04 7.87
C GLY A 63 0.45 -9.07 7.61
N ASN A 64 -0.55 -9.04 8.50
CA ASN A 64 -1.67 -8.12 8.37
C ASN A 64 -1.21 -6.67 8.56
N LEU A 65 -1.70 -5.76 7.73
CA LEU A 65 -1.33 -4.36 7.77
C LEU A 65 -2.54 -3.52 8.20
N THR A 66 -2.33 -2.69 9.22
CA THR A 66 -3.33 -1.74 9.69
C THR A 66 -2.85 -0.30 9.48
N GLY A 67 -3.55 0.43 8.62
CA GLY A 67 -3.37 1.87 8.46
C GLY A 67 -4.23 2.62 9.47
N ILE A 68 -3.63 3.54 10.24
CA ILE A 68 -4.35 4.42 11.16
C ILE A 68 -4.12 5.87 10.71
N SER A 69 -5.16 6.69 10.58
CA SER A 69 -4.94 8.13 10.39
C SER A 69 -6.00 9.04 11.00
N PHE A 70 -5.58 10.30 11.10
CA PHE A 70 -6.39 11.48 11.36
C PHE A 70 -6.62 12.31 10.07
N GLY A 71 -6.38 11.75 8.88
CA GLY A 71 -6.41 12.54 7.65
C GLY A 71 -6.25 11.78 6.35
N LYS A 72 -5.06 11.22 6.08
CA LYS A 72 -4.74 10.52 4.83
C LYS A 72 -4.00 9.21 5.14
N VAL A 73 -4.49 8.09 4.60
CA VAL A 73 -3.79 6.79 4.59
C VAL A 73 -3.45 6.38 3.16
N TYR A 74 -2.21 5.92 3.00
CA TYR A 74 -1.68 5.18 1.88
C TYR A 74 -1.28 3.79 2.40
N LEU A 75 -2.07 2.77 2.06
CA LEU A 75 -1.89 1.40 2.56
C LEU A 75 -1.71 0.44 1.39
N GLY A 76 -0.54 -0.19 1.32
CA GLY A 76 -0.21 -1.16 0.28
C GLY A 76 0.35 -2.45 0.85
N GLY A 77 -0.02 -3.62 0.33
CA GLY A 77 0.55 -4.88 0.84
C GLY A 77 2.07 -4.95 0.73
N ILE A 78 2.65 -4.38 -0.34
CA ILE A 78 4.10 -4.29 -0.54
C ILE A 78 4.61 -2.87 -0.25
N SER A 79 4.00 -1.86 -0.88
CA SER A 79 4.44 -0.47 -0.77
C SER A 79 3.28 0.47 -0.43
N GLY A 80 3.39 1.25 0.65
CA GLY A 80 2.37 2.25 0.97
C GLY A 80 2.28 3.33 -0.10
N LYS A 81 3.43 3.86 -0.54
CA LYS A 81 3.53 4.80 -1.66
C LYS A 81 4.70 4.41 -2.56
N LEU A 82 4.43 4.27 -3.85
CA LEU A 82 5.38 4.04 -4.94
C LEU A 82 5.46 5.31 -5.79
N HIS A 83 6.55 6.07 -5.71
CA HIS A 83 6.70 7.33 -6.46
C HIS A 83 7.60 7.21 -7.69
N ASP A 84 8.56 6.30 -7.72
CA ASP A 84 9.40 6.08 -8.91
C ASP A 84 10.05 4.68 -8.85
N GLY A 85 10.35 4.03 -9.96
CA GLY A 85 10.76 2.63 -9.98
C GLY A 85 9.58 1.65 -9.98
N THR A 86 9.86 0.38 -9.72
CA THR A 86 8.94 -0.72 -10.06
C THR A 86 8.69 -1.72 -8.93
N ILE A 87 7.55 -2.41 -8.97
CA ILE A 87 7.26 -3.60 -8.16
C ILE A 87 7.00 -4.78 -9.09
N SER A 88 7.85 -5.80 -9.01
CA SER A 88 7.74 -6.98 -9.88
C SER A 88 7.86 -8.29 -9.11
N TYR A 89 7.17 -9.34 -9.55
CA TYR A 89 7.28 -10.67 -8.94
C TYR A 89 7.01 -10.68 -7.43
N CYS A 90 6.09 -9.83 -6.97
CA CYS A 90 5.78 -9.66 -5.55
C CYS A 90 4.36 -10.11 -5.22
N TYR A 91 4.11 -10.41 -3.95
CA TYR A 91 2.76 -10.77 -3.55
C TYR A 91 2.37 -10.37 -2.13
N ASN A 92 1.07 -10.16 -1.94
CA ASN A 92 0.48 -9.91 -0.64
C ASN A 92 -0.61 -10.94 -0.33
N THR A 93 -0.50 -11.61 0.81
CA THR A 93 -1.57 -12.47 1.33
C THR A 93 -2.12 -11.99 2.67
N GLY A 94 -1.44 -11.04 3.32
CA GLY A 94 -1.90 -10.41 4.55
C GLY A 94 -3.10 -9.49 4.31
N ASP A 95 -4.00 -9.44 5.27
CA ASP A 95 -5.17 -8.56 5.20
C ASP A 95 -4.75 -7.09 5.38
N LEU A 96 -5.40 -6.21 4.63
CA LEU A 96 -5.24 -4.76 4.70
C LEU A 96 -6.48 -4.18 5.37
N TYR A 97 -6.27 -3.52 6.50
CA TYR A 97 -7.34 -2.86 7.24
C TYR A 97 -7.02 -1.39 7.44
N ASP A 98 -7.90 -0.52 6.97
CA ASP A 98 -7.83 0.89 7.28
C ASP A 98 -8.74 1.25 8.45
N GLN A 99 -8.16 1.83 9.49
CA GLN A 99 -8.80 2.16 10.76
C GLN A 99 -8.66 3.66 11.06
N HIS A 100 -9.64 4.43 10.61
CA HIS A 100 -9.74 5.85 10.94
C HIS A 100 -9.96 6.09 12.44
N TRP A 101 -9.05 6.86 13.07
CA TRP A 101 -9.18 7.22 14.50
C TRP A 101 -10.15 8.39 14.71
N SER A 102 -10.21 9.32 13.76
CA SER A 102 -11.11 10.47 13.76
C SER A 102 -11.77 10.63 12.38
N ALA A 103 -12.66 11.62 12.24
CA ALA A 103 -13.10 12.09 10.94
C ALA A 103 -11.89 12.35 10.03
N GLY A 104 -11.92 11.79 8.82
CA GLY A 104 -10.76 11.76 7.92
C GLY A 104 -11.06 11.03 6.61
N HIS A 105 -10.11 11.09 5.68
CA HIS A 105 -10.27 10.55 4.33
C HIS A 105 -9.45 9.28 4.13
N VAL A 106 -10.02 8.31 3.43
CA VAL A 106 -9.28 7.16 2.91
C VAL A 106 -8.70 7.57 1.57
N ARG A 107 -7.37 7.67 1.46
CA ARG A 107 -6.75 8.24 0.27
C ARG A 107 -6.46 7.20 -0.80
N ALA A 108 -5.65 6.19 -0.49
CA ALA A 108 -5.39 5.14 -1.46
C ALA A 108 -5.04 3.83 -0.75
N ILE A 109 -5.77 2.77 -1.08
CA ILE A 109 -5.48 1.42 -0.58
C ILE A 109 -5.40 0.47 -1.76
N GLY A 110 -4.34 -0.33 -1.79
CA GLY A 110 -4.26 -1.42 -2.76
C GLY A 110 -3.49 -2.63 -2.27
N GLY A 111 -3.80 -3.79 -2.85
CA GLY A 111 -3.23 -5.06 -2.39
C GLY A 111 -1.72 -5.13 -2.54
N ILE A 112 -1.13 -4.44 -3.52
CA ILE A 112 0.33 -4.35 -3.73
C ILE A 112 0.82 -2.95 -3.39
N ALA A 113 0.30 -1.91 -4.05
CA ALA A 113 0.69 -0.53 -3.81
C ALA A 113 -0.50 0.29 -3.28
N GLY A 114 -0.29 1.10 -2.25
CA GLY A 114 -1.32 2.03 -1.78
C GLY A 114 -1.57 3.12 -2.82
N CYS A 115 -0.52 3.86 -3.17
CA CYS A 115 -0.55 4.87 -4.23
C CYS A 115 0.65 4.75 -5.16
N GLU A 116 0.41 4.99 -6.44
CA GLU A 116 1.41 5.08 -7.51
C GLU A 116 1.48 6.51 -8.03
N GLU A 117 2.66 7.09 -8.20
CA GLU A 117 2.84 8.44 -8.74
C GLU A 117 4.03 8.47 -9.69
N ASN A 118 4.01 9.38 -10.68
CA ASN A 118 5.12 9.58 -11.62
C ASN A 118 5.54 8.34 -12.43
N HIS A 119 4.57 7.47 -12.72
CA HIS A 119 4.74 6.34 -13.66
C HIS A 119 3.93 6.55 -14.93
N THR A 120 4.40 5.96 -16.01
CA THR A 120 3.53 5.72 -17.17
C THR A 120 2.54 4.63 -16.79
N VAL A 121 1.28 4.77 -17.19
CA VAL A 121 0.25 3.76 -16.94
C VAL A 121 0.72 2.40 -17.47
N GLY A 122 0.69 1.37 -16.62
CA GLY A 122 1.13 0.02 -17.02
C GLY A 122 2.57 -0.35 -16.65
N THR A 123 3.42 0.60 -16.24
CA THR A 123 4.87 0.31 -16.11
C THR A 123 5.33 0.02 -14.68
N ALA A 124 4.52 0.36 -13.68
CA ALA A 124 4.95 0.37 -12.29
C ALA A 124 4.84 -0.99 -11.60
N ILE A 125 3.80 -1.78 -11.92
CA ILE A 125 3.53 -3.05 -11.25
C ILE A 125 3.32 -4.15 -12.29
N SER A 126 4.11 -5.23 -12.18
CA SER A 126 4.01 -6.39 -13.07
C SER A 126 4.24 -7.71 -12.32
N ASN A 127 3.67 -8.81 -12.82
CA ASN A 127 3.90 -10.16 -12.29
C ASN A 127 3.58 -10.28 -10.78
N CYS A 128 2.58 -9.56 -10.28
CA CYS A 128 2.26 -9.51 -8.85
C CYS A 128 0.89 -10.11 -8.53
N TYR A 129 0.68 -10.58 -7.31
CA TYR A 129 -0.65 -11.01 -6.90
C TYR A 129 -1.04 -10.66 -5.48
N THR A 130 -2.33 -10.47 -5.24
CA THR A 130 -2.86 -10.33 -3.87
C THR A 130 -3.97 -11.34 -3.59
N THR A 131 -3.95 -11.90 -2.39
CA THR A 131 -5.05 -12.73 -1.86
C THR A 131 -5.55 -12.25 -0.51
N GLY A 132 -4.95 -11.19 0.05
CA GLY A 132 -5.44 -10.55 1.27
C GLY A 132 -6.74 -9.78 1.03
N SER A 133 -7.57 -9.67 2.07
CA SER A 133 -8.75 -8.81 2.02
C SER A 133 -8.37 -7.35 2.22
N ILE A 134 -9.16 -6.45 1.65
CA ILE A 134 -9.08 -5.00 1.86
C ILE A 134 -10.36 -4.57 2.54
N SER A 135 -10.24 -4.11 3.78
CA SER A 135 -11.36 -3.66 4.62
C SER A 135 -11.13 -2.25 5.13
N ILE A 136 -12.20 -1.47 5.26
CA ILE A 136 -12.13 -0.05 5.60
C ILE A 136 -13.15 0.26 6.68
N TYR A 137 -12.72 0.98 7.71
CA TYR A 137 -13.61 1.47 8.75
C TYR A 137 -14.12 2.87 8.44
N THR A 138 -15.39 2.97 8.06
CA THR A 138 -16.05 4.25 7.72
C THR A 138 -16.87 4.85 8.87
N GLY A 139 -16.94 4.19 10.03
CA GLY A 139 -17.81 4.62 11.15
C GLY A 139 -17.48 5.99 11.74
N ASN A 140 -16.28 6.52 11.51
CA ASN A 140 -15.86 7.86 11.92
C ASN A 140 -15.94 8.90 10.77
N MET A 141 -16.31 8.49 9.55
CA MET A 141 -16.41 9.40 8.40
C MET A 141 -17.66 10.27 8.50
N ILE A 142 -17.49 11.56 8.24
CA ILE A 142 -18.59 12.54 8.17
C ILE A 142 -19.04 12.67 6.71
N TYR A 143 -20.31 12.35 6.46
CA TYR A 143 -20.92 12.46 5.13
C TYR A 143 -20.78 13.88 4.55
N GLY A 144 -20.42 13.98 3.27
CA GLY A 144 -20.26 15.25 2.56
C GLY A 144 -18.96 16.03 2.84
N THR A 145 -18.16 15.61 3.82
CA THR A 145 -16.86 16.25 4.13
C THR A 145 -15.69 15.27 4.04
N ASN A 146 -15.93 13.97 4.26
CA ASN A 146 -14.92 12.93 4.10
C ASN A 146 -15.17 12.14 2.82
N TRP A 147 -14.08 11.61 2.25
CA TRP A 147 -14.10 10.91 0.96
C TRP A 147 -13.22 9.66 1.03
N ILE A 148 -13.68 8.62 0.34
CA ILE A 148 -12.86 7.49 -0.07
C ILE A 148 -12.43 7.82 -1.49
N TYR A 149 -11.15 8.06 -1.70
CA TYR A 149 -10.66 8.48 -3.01
C TYR A 149 -10.47 7.28 -3.93
N MET A 150 -9.60 6.34 -3.56
CA MET A 150 -9.25 5.26 -4.47
C MET A 150 -8.95 3.95 -3.75
N LEU A 151 -9.56 2.88 -4.26
CA LEU A 151 -9.37 1.51 -3.81
C LEU A 151 -9.15 0.65 -5.04
N GLY A 152 -8.18 -0.25 -4.99
CA GLY A 152 -8.03 -1.23 -6.04
C GLY A 152 -7.32 -2.49 -5.57
N ASN A 153 -7.63 -3.60 -6.22
CA ASN A 153 -7.10 -4.88 -5.78
C ASN A 153 -5.58 -4.94 -5.89
N ILE A 154 -4.99 -4.42 -6.97
CA ILE A 154 -3.53 -4.37 -7.12
C ILE A 154 -2.98 -3.05 -6.57
N SER A 155 -3.58 -1.93 -6.95
CA SER A 155 -3.19 -0.64 -6.42
C SER A 155 -4.37 0.29 -6.21
N GLY A 156 -4.23 1.17 -5.21
CA GLY A 156 -5.15 2.28 -4.99
C GLY A 156 -4.99 3.41 -6.00
N GLY A 157 -4.17 3.28 -7.05
CA GLY A 157 -4.06 4.24 -8.15
C GLY A 157 -3.23 5.49 -7.83
N ASN A 158 -3.39 6.56 -8.61
CA ASN A 158 -2.60 7.78 -8.48
C ASN A 158 -3.31 8.88 -7.68
N SER A 159 -2.59 9.55 -6.78
CA SER A 159 -3.19 10.56 -5.88
C SER A 159 -3.64 11.87 -6.58
N SER A 160 -3.59 11.91 -7.92
CA SER A 160 -3.82 13.08 -8.77
C SER A 160 -5.05 13.00 -9.69
N THR A 161 -5.71 11.85 -9.85
CA THR A 161 -6.89 11.69 -10.71
C THR A 161 -8.09 11.12 -9.95
N ALA A 162 -9.30 11.50 -10.36
CA ALA A 162 -10.55 11.07 -9.71
C ALA A 162 -10.91 9.59 -9.97
N ALA A 163 -10.20 8.91 -10.87
CA ALA A 163 -10.38 7.50 -11.18
C ALA A 163 -9.04 6.76 -11.20
N ASN A 164 -9.06 5.47 -10.82
CA ASN A 164 -7.90 4.60 -10.94
C ASN A 164 -7.74 4.16 -12.39
N THR A 165 -6.82 4.81 -13.11
CA THR A 165 -6.52 4.51 -14.52
C THR A 165 -5.29 3.62 -14.68
N MET A 166 -4.82 3.00 -13.61
CA MET A 166 -3.59 2.20 -13.65
C MET A 166 -3.86 0.87 -14.37
N ALA A 167 -2.88 0.45 -15.17
CA ALA A 167 -2.84 -0.86 -15.81
C ALA A 167 -1.72 -1.67 -15.17
N TYR A 168 -1.85 -2.99 -15.22
CA TYR A 168 -0.91 -3.92 -14.60
C TYR A 168 -0.65 -5.09 -15.54
N GLU A 169 0.59 -5.52 -15.63
CA GLU A 169 0.98 -6.65 -16.46
C GLU A 169 1.03 -7.93 -15.62
N ASN A 170 0.38 -9.01 -16.07
CA ASN A 170 0.44 -10.32 -15.42
C ASN A 170 0.14 -10.28 -13.90
N CYS A 171 -0.85 -9.48 -13.50
CA CYS A 171 -1.23 -9.30 -12.10
C CYS A 171 -2.57 -9.95 -11.77
N TYR A 172 -2.66 -10.56 -10.58
CA TYR A 172 -3.81 -11.36 -10.17
C TYR A 172 -4.34 -10.97 -8.80
N TYR A 173 -5.65 -11.09 -8.62
CA TYR A 173 -6.28 -10.89 -7.32
C TYR A 173 -7.49 -11.81 -7.16
N LEU A 174 -7.83 -12.14 -5.91
CA LEU A 174 -9.09 -12.81 -5.61
C LEU A 174 -10.24 -11.79 -5.69
N GLU A 175 -11.29 -12.12 -6.42
CA GLU A 175 -12.49 -11.29 -6.54
C GLU A 175 -13.22 -11.13 -5.20
N ASN A 176 -14.00 -10.05 -5.07
CA ASN A 176 -14.83 -9.76 -3.89
C ASN A 176 -14.06 -9.62 -2.57
N ARG A 177 -12.79 -9.24 -2.63
CA ARG A 177 -11.94 -9.03 -1.45
C ARG A 177 -11.85 -7.59 -0.98
N ILE A 178 -12.45 -6.63 -1.70
CA ILE A 178 -12.65 -5.27 -1.21
C ILE A 178 -14.02 -5.20 -0.54
N ALA A 179 -14.05 -5.03 0.78
CA ALA A 179 -15.28 -4.70 1.48
C ALA A 179 -15.65 -3.25 1.13
N GLN A 180 -16.68 -3.09 0.30
CA GLN A 180 -17.30 -1.78 0.08
C GLN A 180 -18.18 -1.45 1.28
N ALA A 181 -17.99 -0.26 1.85
CA ALA A 181 -18.76 0.24 2.98
C ALA A 181 -20.13 0.77 2.55
#